data_AF-A0A535DJF5-F1
#
_entry.id   AF-A0A535DJF5-F1
#
_cell.length_a   1.000
_cell.length_b   1.000
_cell.length_c   1.000
_cell.angle_alpha   90.00
_cell.angle_beta   90.00
_cell.angle_gamma   90.00
#
_symmetry.space_group_name_H-M   'P 1'
#
loop_
_entity.id
_entity.type
_entity.pdbx_description
1 polymer ?
#
loop_
_entity_poly.entity_id
_entity_poly.type
_entity_poly.pdbx_seq_one_letter_code
_entity_poly.pdbx_strand_id
1 'polypeptide(L)'
;MEAKAVREVRTHEQAALEDVFFGQSVILWARWSVILAGAVLVLWTSTTVAQLTRTFPFFLVLMAMNFFLHGRYVMGSPLNRTVVVAASIADLVLITAIVVFWPGATGLNNQFFVLYYPVVFAFALVFPRVIEAAYTVLAIVAYAAVCFVLSGPVLFADGALNLKTLMMRLIVMAAMGFLGNYYFRIQRDRLRRVSQGTPSALDELKAKLAPAPRRAARS
;
A
#
# COMPACT_ATOMS: atom_id res chain seq x y z
N MET A 1 5.91 10.55 48.97
CA MET A 1 6.58 10.75 47.68
C MET A 1 6.39 9.48 46.86
N GLU A 2 5.33 9.41 46.06
CA GLU A 2 5.12 8.32 45.10
C GLU A 2 5.16 8.91 43.69
N ALA A 3 6.32 8.86 43.06
CA ALA A 3 6.43 8.98 41.61
C ALA A 3 6.47 7.57 41.05
N LYS A 4 5.28 7.00 40.81
CA LYS A 4 5.09 5.74 40.08
C LYS A 4 5.52 5.99 38.63
N ALA A 5 6.81 5.85 38.35
CA ALA A 5 7.34 5.84 36.99
C ALA A 5 6.80 4.58 36.31
N VAL A 6 5.69 4.75 35.59
CA VAL A 6 5.11 3.72 34.73
C VAL A 6 6.14 3.39 33.67
N ARG A 7 6.87 2.28 33.90
CA ARG A 7 7.66 1.60 32.87
C ARG A 7 6.65 1.01 31.89
N GLU A 8 6.24 1.78 30.89
CA GLU A 8 5.46 1.23 29.78
C GLU A 8 6.37 0.27 29.00
N VAL A 9 6.27 -1.01 29.35
CA VAL A 9 6.63 -2.09 28.45
C VAL A 9 5.69 -1.92 27.26
N ARG A 10 6.22 -1.36 26.16
CA ARG A 10 5.48 -1.17 24.90
C ARG A 10 4.73 -2.46 24.58
N THR A 11 3.41 -2.45 24.69
CA THR A 11 2.59 -3.64 24.48
C THR A 11 2.61 -3.97 22.98
N HIS A 12 2.57 -5.26 22.61
CA HIS A 12 2.49 -5.68 21.20
C HIS A 12 1.39 -4.95 20.40
N GLU A 13 0.32 -4.54 21.08
CA GLU A 13 -0.78 -3.76 20.53
C GLU A 13 -0.39 -2.31 20.17
N GLN A 14 0.39 -1.61 21.01
CA GLN A 14 0.87 -0.26 20.71
C GLN A 14 1.83 -0.25 19.51
N ALA A 15 2.71 -1.24 19.41
CA ALA A 15 3.59 -1.41 18.25
C ALA A 15 2.80 -1.72 16.96
N ALA A 16 1.73 -2.50 17.05
CA ALA A 16 0.85 -2.79 15.91
C ALA A 16 0.06 -1.55 15.45
N LEU A 17 -0.34 -0.66 16.38
CA LEU A 17 -0.99 0.60 16.07
C LEU A 17 -0.04 1.59 15.39
N GLU A 18 1.21 1.67 15.84
CA GLU A 18 2.23 2.55 15.27
C GLU A 18 2.64 2.10 13.85
N ASP A 19 2.78 0.79 13.61
CA ASP A 19 2.95 0.19 12.27
C ASP A 19 1.79 0.57 11.33
N VAL A 20 0.55 0.56 11.84
CA VAL A 20 -0.64 0.98 11.07
C VAL A 20 -0.59 2.49 10.79
N PHE A 21 -0.18 3.33 11.74
CA PHE A 21 -0.07 4.78 11.54
C PHE A 21 0.97 5.17 10.48
N PHE A 22 2.16 4.55 10.51
CA PHE A 22 3.18 4.78 9.47
C PHE A 22 2.73 4.22 8.11
N GLY A 23 2.12 3.03 8.09
CA GLY A 23 1.51 2.48 6.88
C GLY A 23 0.39 3.36 6.33
N GLN A 24 -0.39 4.00 7.21
CA GLN A 24 -1.51 4.87 6.84
C GLN A 24 -1.04 6.14 6.10
N SER A 25 0.09 6.74 6.50
CA SER A 25 0.67 7.84 5.72
C SER A 25 1.11 7.39 4.33
N VAL A 26 1.77 6.23 4.23
CA VAL A 26 2.27 5.70 2.96
C VAL A 26 1.14 5.40 1.97
N ILE A 27 0.05 4.77 2.44
CA ILE A 27 -1.11 4.50 1.57
C ILE A 27 -1.81 5.79 1.15
N LEU A 28 -1.92 6.81 2.01
CA LEU A 28 -2.47 8.10 1.63
C LEU A 28 -1.66 8.74 0.49
N TRP A 29 -0.33 8.78 0.64
CA TRP A 29 0.54 9.33 -0.40
C TRP A 29 0.49 8.54 -1.70
N ALA A 30 0.49 7.21 -1.62
CA ALA A 30 0.40 6.38 -2.81
C ALA A 30 -0.94 6.58 -3.54
N ARG A 31 -2.06 6.75 -2.82
CA ARG A 31 -3.35 7.09 -3.44
C ARG A 31 -3.31 8.45 -4.14
N TRP A 32 -2.64 9.45 -3.56
CA TRP A 32 -2.41 10.73 -4.24
C TRP A 32 -1.55 10.58 -5.50
N SER A 33 -0.52 9.73 -5.46
CA SER A 33 0.29 9.42 -6.64
C SER A 33 -0.54 8.77 -7.75
N VAL A 34 -1.50 7.89 -7.43
CA VAL A 34 -2.41 7.25 -8.40
C VAL A 34 -3.31 8.28 -9.06
N ILE A 35 -3.90 9.18 -8.28
CA ILE A 35 -4.75 10.26 -8.78
C ILE A 35 -3.94 11.16 -9.71
N LEU A 36 -2.75 11.58 -9.28
CA LEU A 36 -1.87 12.45 -10.08
C LEU A 36 -1.43 11.75 -11.38
N ALA A 37 -0.94 10.52 -11.29
CA ALA A 37 -0.50 9.75 -12.45
C ALA A 37 -1.66 9.52 -13.43
N GLY A 38 -2.85 9.17 -12.93
CA GLY A 38 -4.02 8.98 -13.77
C GLY A 38 -4.50 10.29 -14.40
N ALA A 39 -4.48 11.41 -13.68
CA ALA A 39 -4.81 12.72 -14.25
C ALA A 39 -3.84 13.11 -15.37
N VAL A 40 -2.53 12.92 -15.16
CA VAL A 40 -1.51 13.15 -16.19
C VAL A 40 -1.76 12.24 -17.40
N LEU A 41 -2.03 10.95 -17.17
CA LEU A 41 -2.26 9.98 -18.24
C LEU A 41 -3.53 10.32 -19.04
N VAL A 42 -4.62 10.73 -18.39
CA VAL A 42 -5.83 11.22 -19.06
C VAL A 42 -5.51 12.43 -19.92
N LEU A 43 -4.82 13.44 -19.39
CA LEU A 43 -4.47 14.64 -20.14
C LEU A 43 -3.55 14.33 -21.32
N TRP A 44 -2.65 13.37 -21.16
CA TRP A 44 -1.72 12.94 -22.19
C TRP A 44 -2.39 12.15 -23.31
N THR A 45 -3.36 11.30 -22.98
CA THR A 45 -3.98 10.36 -23.92
C THR A 45 -5.28 10.87 -24.54
N SER A 46 -5.89 11.92 -23.97
CA SER A 46 -7.11 12.51 -24.49
C SER A 46 -6.82 13.29 -25.77
N THR A 47 -7.49 12.91 -26.86
CA THR A 47 -7.44 13.66 -28.13
C THR A 47 -8.67 14.54 -28.34
N THR A 48 -9.71 14.37 -27.53
CA THR A 48 -10.94 15.16 -27.61
C THR A 48 -11.47 15.53 -26.21
N VAL A 49 -12.20 16.65 -26.14
CA VAL A 49 -12.85 17.12 -24.91
C VAL A 49 -13.85 16.08 -24.37
N ALA A 50 -14.55 15.37 -25.27
CA ALA A 50 -15.53 14.35 -24.87
C ALA A 50 -14.91 13.18 -24.09
N GLN A 51 -13.68 12.76 -24.43
CA GLN A 51 -12.97 11.70 -23.70
C GLN A 51 -12.63 12.15 -22.26
N LEU A 52 -12.21 13.42 -22.13
CA LEU A 52 -11.93 14.04 -20.84
C LEU A 52 -13.20 14.12 -20.00
N THR A 53 -14.29 14.66 -20.55
CA THR A 53 -15.58 14.80 -19.85
C THR A 53 -16.15 13.46 -19.39
N ARG A 54 -15.99 12.38 -20.17
CA ARG A 54 -16.48 11.04 -19.79
C ARG A 54 -15.65 10.41 -18.67
N THR A 55 -14.35 10.69 -18.62
CA THR A 55 -13.42 10.04 -17.68
C THR A 55 -13.29 10.79 -16.36
N PHE A 56 -13.43 12.12 -16.39
CA PHE A 56 -13.27 12.99 -15.23
C PHE A 56 -14.13 12.61 -14.00
N PRO A 57 -15.39 12.15 -14.14
CA PRO A 57 -16.20 11.73 -13.00
C PRO A 57 -15.55 10.63 -12.14
N PHE A 58 -14.84 9.67 -12.74
CA PHE A 58 -14.14 8.61 -11.98
C PHE A 58 -13.03 9.18 -11.11
N PHE A 59 -12.28 10.15 -11.64
CA PHE A 59 -11.24 10.86 -10.89
C PHE A 59 -11.81 11.73 -9.79
N LEU A 60 -12.97 12.37 -10.01
CA LEU A 60 -13.66 13.13 -8.97
C LEU A 60 -14.08 12.23 -7.80
N VAL A 61 -14.59 11.03 -8.07
CA VAL A 61 -14.93 10.07 -7.01
C VAL A 61 -13.69 9.59 -6.26
N LEU A 62 -12.61 9.25 -6.98
CA LEU A 62 -11.31 8.90 -6.39
C LEU A 62 -10.77 10.03 -5.50
N MET A 63 -10.82 11.27 -5.99
CA MET A 63 -10.38 12.46 -5.26
C MET A 63 -11.24 12.72 -4.03
N ALA A 64 -12.57 12.68 -4.13
CA ALA A 64 -13.46 12.93 -3.01
C ALA A 64 -13.26 11.89 -1.90
N MET A 65 -13.17 10.61 -2.26
CA MET A 65 -12.94 9.53 -1.30
C MET A 65 -11.56 9.64 -0.64
N ASN A 66 -10.51 9.94 -1.42
CA ASN A 66 -9.17 10.11 -0.87
C ASN A 66 -9.10 11.35 0.04
N PHE A 67 -9.69 12.47 -0.38
CA PHE A 67 -9.76 13.69 0.42
C PHE A 67 -10.49 13.46 1.75
N PHE A 68 -11.59 12.71 1.75
CA PHE A 68 -12.29 12.34 2.97
C PHE A 68 -11.42 11.52 3.94
N LEU A 69 -10.70 10.53 3.44
CA LEU A 69 -9.79 9.70 4.26
C LEU A 69 -8.60 10.50 4.78
N HIS A 70 -8.05 11.38 3.94
CA HIS A 70 -6.98 12.30 4.33
C HIS A 70 -7.45 13.28 5.41
N GLY A 71 -8.64 13.86 5.25
CA GLY A 71 -9.23 14.75 6.26
C GLY A 71 -9.45 14.05 7.59
N ARG A 72 -9.99 12.82 7.59
CA ARG A 72 -10.11 11.97 8.80
C ARG A 72 -8.77 11.72 9.47
N TYR A 73 -7.73 11.46 8.69
CA TYR A 73 -6.37 11.27 9.20
C TYR A 73 -5.81 12.55 9.85
N VAL A 74 -5.93 13.70 9.18
CA VAL A 74 -5.47 15.00 9.71
C VAL A 74 -6.22 15.41 10.98
N MET A 75 -7.50 15.06 11.09
CA MET A 75 -8.30 15.29 12.29
C MET A 75 -7.95 14.35 13.47
N GLY A 76 -6.94 13.49 13.33
CA GLY A 76 -6.50 12.58 14.39
C GLY A 76 -7.50 11.48 14.72
N SER A 77 -8.49 11.24 13.84
CA SER A 77 -9.45 10.14 13.99
C SER A 77 -8.87 8.87 13.35
N PRO A 78 -8.34 7.91 14.13
CA PRO A 78 -7.73 6.71 13.58
C PRO A 78 -8.74 5.96 12.73
N LEU A 79 -8.39 5.72 11.46
CA LEU A 79 -9.25 5.00 10.54
C LEU A 79 -9.21 3.52 10.90
N ASN A 80 -10.38 2.93 11.15
CA ASN A 80 -10.46 1.49 11.34
C ASN A 80 -9.96 0.78 10.07
N ARG A 81 -9.25 -0.34 10.27
CA ARG A 81 -8.75 -1.23 9.22
C ARG A 81 -9.80 -1.52 8.15
N THR A 82 -11.05 -1.73 8.55
CA THR A 82 -12.18 -1.99 7.63
C THR A 82 -12.40 -0.85 6.64
N VAL A 83 -12.26 0.41 7.08
CA VAL A 83 -12.45 1.58 6.22
C VAL A 83 -11.32 1.68 5.20
N VAL A 84 -10.08 1.41 5.62
CA VAL A 84 -8.92 1.39 4.71
C VAL A 84 -9.06 0.29 3.66
N VAL A 85 -9.47 -0.92 4.05
CA VAL A 85 -9.73 -2.02 3.11
C VAL A 85 -10.86 -1.65 2.14
N ALA A 86 -11.99 -1.15 2.64
CA ALA A 86 -13.11 -0.74 1.79
C ALA A 86 -12.70 0.33 0.78
N ALA A 87 -11.91 1.32 1.22
CA ALA A 87 -11.39 2.36 0.35
C ALA A 87 -10.41 1.85 -0.72
N SER A 88 -9.60 0.82 -0.41
CA SER A 88 -8.71 0.18 -1.38
C SER A 88 -9.46 -0.69 -2.37
N ILE A 89 -10.55 -1.35 -1.96
CA ILE A 89 -11.45 -2.06 -2.89
C ILE A 89 -12.17 -1.07 -3.80
N ALA A 90 -12.63 0.06 -3.27
CA ALA A 90 -13.25 1.11 -4.06
C ALA A 90 -12.30 1.71 -5.11
N ASP A 91 -11.02 1.93 -4.76
CA ASP A 91 -10.00 2.32 -5.74
C ASP A 91 -9.83 1.30 -6.85
N LEU A 92 -9.77 0.01 -6.49
CA LEU A 92 -9.63 -1.07 -7.47
C LEU A 92 -10.82 -1.08 -8.44
N VAL A 93 -12.04 -0.92 -7.92
CA VAL A 93 -13.27 -0.83 -8.73
C VAL A 93 -13.22 0.39 -9.64
N LEU A 94 -12.82 1.55 -9.13
CA LEU A 94 -12.75 2.79 -9.92
C LEU A 94 -11.68 2.72 -11.00
N ILE A 95 -10.50 2.18 -10.72
CA ILE A 95 -9.45 1.96 -11.72
C ILE A 95 -9.94 0.98 -12.79
N THR A 96 -10.60 -0.10 -12.37
CA THR A 96 -11.19 -1.07 -13.31
C THR A 96 -12.25 -0.39 -14.18
N ALA A 97 -13.10 0.47 -13.61
CA ALA A 97 -14.07 1.25 -14.35
C ALA A 97 -13.40 2.20 -15.36
N ILE A 98 -12.31 2.88 -14.97
CA ILE A 98 -11.54 3.72 -15.90
C ILE A 98 -11.02 2.88 -17.07
N VAL A 99 -10.48 1.68 -16.84
CA VAL A 99 -10.00 0.81 -17.91
C VAL A 99 -11.14 0.32 -18.81
N VAL A 100 -12.30 0.00 -18.24
CA VAL A 100 -13.46 -0.51 -18.99
C VAL A 100 -14.13 0.60 -19.83
N PHE A 101 -14.33 1.77 -19.25
CA PHE A 101 -15.09 2.86 -19.86
C PHE A 101 -14.22 3.86 -20.63
N TRP A 102 -12.91 3.66 -20.69
CA TRP A 102 -12.02 4.53 -21.46
C TRP A 102 -12.33 4.44 -22.97
N PRO A 103 -12.72 5.55 -23.61
CA PRO A 103 -13.11 5.56 -25.02
C PRO A 103 -11.95 5.49 -26.01
N GLY A 104 -10.70 5.77 -25.59
CA GLY A 104 -9.57 5.87 -26.51
C GLY A 104 -8.92 4.53 -26.90
N ALA A 105 -8.96 3.54 -26.01
CA ALA A 105 -8.39 2.21 -26.24
C ALA A 105 -8.99 1.20 -25.26
N THR A 106 -9.26 -0.03 -25.72
CA THR A 106 -9.88 -1.08 -24.91
C THR A 106 -8.94 -2.26 -24.68
N GLY A 107 -9.20 -2.99 -23.58
CA GLY A 107 -8.49 -4.22 -23.22
C GLY A 107 -6.97 -4.08 -23.20
N LEU A 108 -6.25 -4.88 -23.99
CA LEU A 108 -4.77 -4.87 -23.99
C LEU A 108 -4.16 -3.55 -24.51
N ASN A 109 -4.86 -2.79 -25.35
CA ASN A 109 -4.35 -1.52 -25.86
C ASN A 109 -4.57 -0.35 -24.89
N ASN A 110 -5.37 -0.55 -23.84
CA ASN A 110 -5.59 0.44 -22.82
C ASN A 110 -4.32 0.64 -21.97
N GLN A 111 -3.90 1.90 -21.76
CA GLN A 111 -2.70 2.27 -21.00
C GLN A 111 -2.95 2.47 -19.49
N PHE A 112 -4.21 2.62 -19.07
CA PHE A 112 -4.60 2.86 -17.67
C PHE A 112 -4.39 1.64 -16.76
N PHE A 113 -4.03 0.47 -17.31
CA PHE A 113 -3.62 -0.70 -16.50
C PHE A 113 -2.44 -0.39 -15.57
N VAL A 114 -1.62 0.61 -15.90
CA VAL A 114 -0.48 1.02 -15.08
C VAL A 114 -0.94 1.51 -13.70
N LEU A 115 -2.18 1.99 -13.55
CA LEU A 115 -2.72 2.48 -12.28
C LEU A 115 -2.92 1.36 -11.24
N TYR A 116 -3.04 0.10 -11.65
CA TYR A 116 -3.11 -1.02 -10.70
C TYR A 116 -1.80 -1.19 -9.91
N TYR A 117 -0.65 -0.88 -10.51
CA TYR A 117 0.67 -1.11 -9.92
C TYR A 117 0.92 -0.34 -8.61
N PRO A 118 0.80 1.00 -8.58
CA PRO A 118 0.99 1.76 -7.35
C PRO A 118 -0.06 1.43 -6.29
N VAL A 119 -1.31 1.09 -6.66
CA VAL A 119 -2.34 0.71 -5.70
C VAL A 119 -2.04 -0.62 -5.02
N VAL A 120 -1.70 -1.65 -5.81
CA VAL A 120 -1.30 -2.97 -5.28
C VAL A 120 -0.08 -2.83 -4.37
N PHE A 121 0.93 -2.07 -4.82
CA PHE A 121 2.13 -1.81 -4.04
C PHE A 121 1.81 -1.11 -2.70
N ALA A 122 1.01 -0.05 -2.73
CA ALA A 122 0.61 0.69 -1.54
C ALA A 122 -0.12 -0.17 -0.52
N PHE A 123 -1.03 -1.02 -1.01
CA PHE A 123 -1.78 -1.93 -0.16
C PHE A 123 -0.85 -2.96 0.52
N ALA A 124 0.13 -3.50 -0.22
CA ALA A 124 1.10 -4.45 0.30
C ALA A 124 2.06 -3.87 1.35
N LEU A 125 2.21 -2.54 1.43
CA LEU A 125 3.04 -1.88 2.46
C LEU A 125 2.35 -1.78 3.83
N VAL A 126 1.02 -1.87 3.87
CA VAL A 126 0.23 -1.62 5.09
C VAL A 126 -0.34 -2.90 5.69
N PHE A 127 -0.70 -3.85 4.83
CA PHE A 127 -1.44 -5.04 5.24
C PHE A 127 -0.53 -6.27 5.39
N PRO A 128 -0.88 -7.22 6.27
CA PRO A 128 -0.15 -8.47 6.39
C PRO A 128 -0.30 -9.32 5.12
N ARG A 129 0.67 -10.20 4.93
CA ARG A 129 0.88 -11.05 3.75
C ARG A 129 -0.37 -11.74 3.20
N VAL A 130 -1.26 -12.22 4.07
CA VAL A 130 -2.49 -12.92 3.62
C VAL A 130 -3.48 -11.97 2.96
N ILE A 131 -3.69 -10.78 3.55
CA ILE A 131 -4.66 -9.81 3.05
C ILE A 131 -4.12 -9.12 1.80
N GLU A 132 -2.84 -8.78 1.78
CA GLU A 132 -2.23 -8.19 0.57
C GLU A 132 -2.20 -9.19 -0.59
N ALA A 133 -1.86 -10.46 -0.34
CA ALA A 133 -1.85 -11.47 -1.39
C ALA A 133 -3.25 -11.66 -1.99
N ALA A 134 -4.29 -11.68 -1.15
CA ALA A 134 -5.69 -11.74 -1.60
C ALA A 134 -6.05 -10.51 -2.47
N TYR A 135 -5.62 -9.32 -2.07
CA TYR A 135 -5.86 -8.08 -2.83
C TYR A 135 -5.11 -8.07 -4.17
N THR A 136 -3.84 -8.50 -4.18
CA THR A 136 -3.02 -8.63 -5.39
C THR A 136 -3.65 -9.62 -6.38
N VAL A 137 -4.08 -10.79 -5.89
CA VAL A 137 -4.80 -11.78 -6.70
C VAL A 137 -6.11 -11.21 -7.23
N LEU A 138 -6.88 -10.50 -6.40
CA LEU A 138 -8.11 -9.84 -6.83
C LEU A 138 -7.84 -8.81 -7.95
N ALA A 139 -6.78 -8.01 -7.84
CA ALA A 139 -6.40 -7.05 -8.87
C ALA A 139 -5.99 -7.74 -10.18
N ILE A 140 -5.21 -8.82 -10.10
CA ILE A 140 -4.83 -9.65 -11.25
C ILE A 140 -6.06 -10.23 -11.94
N VAL A 141 -6.99 -10.80 -11.17
CA VAL A 141 -8.23 -11.39 -11.69
C VAL A 141 -9.11 -10.32 -12.31
N ALA A 142 -9.29 -9.17 -11.67
CA ALA A 142 -10.07 -8.06 -12.20
C ALA A 142 -9.51 -7.57 -13.54
N TYR A 143 -8.21 -7.34 -13.63
CA TYR A 143 -7.57 -6.90 -14.86
C TYR A 143 -7.64 -7.97 -15.97
N ALA A 144 -7.34 -9.23 -15.64
CA ALA A 144 -7.43 -10.33 -16.58
C ALA A 144 -8.86 -10.49 -17.12
N ALA A 145 -9.87 -10.41 -16.25
CA ALA A 145 -11.28 -10.47 -16.65
C ALA A 145 -11.65 -9.34 -17.63
N VAL A 146 -11.20 -8.10 -17.38
CA VAL A 146 -11.41 -6.99 -18.31
C VAL A 146 -10.77 -7.27 -19.67
N CYS A 147 -9.54 -7.79 -19.69
CA CYS A 147 -8.88 -8.16 -20.94
C CYS A 147 -9.63 -9.29 -21.68
N PHE A 148 -10.09 -10.32 -20.97
CA PHE A 148 -10.85 -11.41 -21.59
C PHE A 148 -12.20 -10.95 -22.15
N VAL A 149 -12.92 -10.08 -21.42
CA VAL A 149 -14.24 -9.59 -21.87
C VAL A 149 -14.11 -8.61 -23.04
N LEU A 150 -13.15 -7.69 -22.99
CA LEU A 150 -13.02 -6.62 -24.00
C LEU A 150 -12.14 -7.00 -25.19
N SER A 151 -11.26 -7.99 -25.06
CA SER A 151 -10.32 -8.41 -26.11
C SER A 151 -10.38 -9.91 -26.42
N GLY A 152 -11.31 -10.68 -25.85
CA GLY A 152 -11.41 -12.14 -25.96
C GLY A 152 -11.22 -12.70 -27.37
N PRO A 153 -11.91 -12.22 -28.41
CA PRO A 153 -11.74 -12.73 -29.78
C PRO A 153 -10.34 -12.47 -30.37
N VAL A 154 -9.70 -11.36 -29.98
CA VAL A 154 -8.42 -10.89 -30.53
C VAL A 154 -7.23 -11.43 -29.72
N LEU A 155 -7.46 -11.81 -28.46
CA LEU A 155 -6.46 -12.35 -27.55
C LEU A 155 -5.83 -13.64 -28.10
N PHE A 156 -6.64 -14.46 -28.78
CA PHE A 156 -6.25 -15.75 -29.33
C PHE A 156 -5.95 -15.71 -30.84
N ALA A 157 -6.32 -14.63 -31.54
CA ALA A 157 -6.08 -14.47 -32.97
C ALA A 157 -4.59 -14.22 -33.29
N ASP A 158 -3.92 -13.33 -32.56
CA ASP A 158 -2.46 -13.07 -32.67
C ASP A 158 -1.66 -13.83 -31.59
N GLY A 159 -2.12 -15.04 -31.25
CA GLY A 159 -2.06 -15.69 -29.93
C GLY A 159 -0.74 -15.69 -29.13
N ALA A 160 0.44 -15.55 -29.76
CA ALA A 160 1.70 -15.49 -29.01
C ALA A 160 2.02 -14.10 -28.44
N LEU A 161 1.70 -13.01 -29.16
CA LEU A 161 2.09 -11.65 -28.78
C LEU A 161 1.13 -11.05 -27.74
N ASN A 162 -0.18 -11.25 -27.93
CA ASN A 162 -1.20 -10.74 -27.03
C ASN A 162 -1.15 -11.46 -25.67
N LEU A 163 -0.96 -12.78 -25.68
CA LEU A 163 -0.78 -13.56 -24.45
C LEU A 163 0.49 -13.17 -23.71
N LYS A 164 1.62 -12.99 -24.42
CA LYS A 164 2.88 -12.50 -23.83
C LYS A 164 2.69 -11.14 -23.15
N THR A 165 1.96 -10.22 -23.79
CA THR A 165 1.70 -8.88 -23.25
C THR A 165 0.84 -8.95 -21.99
N LEU A 166 -0.23 -9.76 -22.01
CA LEU A 166 -1.05 -9.99 -20.82
C LEU A 166 -0.20 -10.56 -19.68
N MET A 167 0.55 -11.63 -19.94
CA MET A 167 1.40 -12.29 -18.94
C MET A 167 2.42 -11.32 -18.33
N MET A 168 3.07 -10.50 -19.15
CA MET A 168 4.02 -9.49 -18.66
C MET A 168 3.35 -8.53 -17.66
N ARG A 169 2.14 -8.04 -17.97
CA ARG A 169 1.41 -7.12 -17.09
C ARG A 169 0.99 -7.80 -15.78
N LEU A 170 0.54 -9.05 -15.84
CA LEU A 170 0.16 -9.82 -14.64
C LEU A 170 1.38 -10.12 -13.75
N ILE A 171 2.52 -10.47 -14.35
CA ILE A 171 3.77 -10.70 -13.62
C ILE A 171 4.25 -9.42 -12.94
N VAL A 172 4.22 -8.27 -13.63
CA VAL A 172 4.59 -6.99 -13.03
C VAL A 172 3.65 -6.63 -11.89
N MET A 173 2.34 -6.85 -12.04
CA MET A 173 1.38 -6.61 -10.96
C MET A 173 1.66 -7.50 -9.73
N ALA A 174 1.95 -8.78 -9.94
CA ALA A 174 2.36 -9.69 -8.88
C ALA A 174 3.69 -9.26 -8.23
N ALA A 175 4.65 -8.79 -9.02
CA ALA A 175 5.92 -8.28 -8.53
C ALA A 175 5.75 -7.04 -7.65
N MET A 176 4.81 -6.14 -7.96
CA MET A 176 4.50 -4.98 -7.12
C MET A 176 3.94 -5.40 -5.76
N GLY A 177 3.01 -6.36 -5.71
CA GLY A 177 2.51 -6.90 -4.45
C GLY A 177 3.61 -7.57 -3.63
N PHE A 178 4.42 -8.41 -4.29
CA PHE A 178 5.57 -9.07 -3.68
C PHE A 178 6.58 -8.06 -3.10
N LEU A 179 6.92 -7.00 -3.85
CA LEU A 179 7.90 -6.00 -3.45
C LEU A 179 7.43 -5.21 -2.22
N GLY A 180 6.16 -4.81 -2.19
CA GLY A 180 5.59 -4.13 -1.03
C GLY A 180 5.64 -5.01 0.23
N ASN A 181 5.24 -6.27 0.10
CA ASN A 181 5.30 -7.23 1.20
C ASN A 181 6.75 -7.55 1.64
N TYR A 182 7.70 -7.63 0.71
CA TYR A 182 9.12 -7.81 1.04
C TYR A 182 9.68 -6.62 1.84
N TYR A 183 9.34 -5.40 1.43
CA TYR A 183 9.74 -4.19 2.13
C TYR A 183 9.18 -4.15 3.55
N PHE A 184 7.90 -4.48 3.72
CA PHE A 184 7.25 -4.57 5.03
C PHE A 184 7.96 -5.56 5.98
N ARG A 185 8.43 -6.71 5.44
CA ARG A 185 9.18 -7.69 6.22
C ARG A 185 10.52 -7.14 6.72
N ILE A 186 11.28 -6.46 5.85
CA ILE A 186 12.57 -5.87 6.24
C ILE A 186 12.37 -4.85 7.35
N GLN A 187 11.34 -4.01 7.27
CA GLN A 187 11.07 -3.02 8.30
C GLN A 187 10.76 -3.66 9.65
N ARG A 188 9.91 -4.70 9.68
CA ARG A 188 9.61 -5.44 10.91
C ARG A 188 10.81 -6.16 11.51
N ASP A 189 11.66 -6.75 10.68
CA ASP A 189 12.88 -7.40 11.15
C ASP A 189 13.86 -6.38 11.76
N ARG A 190 13.94 -5.16 11.20
CA ARG A 190 14.73 -4.06 11.76
C ARG A 190 14.17 -3.58 13.10
N LEU A 191 12.85 -3.38 13.20
CA LEU A 191 12.18 -2.94 14.44
C LEU A 191 12.34 -3.97 15.57
N ARG A 192 12.25 -5.27 15.27
CA ARG A 192 12.52 -6.35 16.22
C ARG A 192 13.95 -6.32 16.73
N ARG A 193 14.93 -6.12 15.84
CA ARG A 193 16.35 -6.04 16.22
C ARG A 193 16.67 -4.81 17.05
N VAL A 194 16.08 -3.65 16.77
CA VAL A 194 16.25 -2.43 17.60
C VAL A 194 15.64 -2.64 18.99
N SER A 195 14.48 -3.29 19.07
CA SER A 195 13.83 -3.59 20.35
C SER A 195 14.60 -4.63 21.18
N GLN A 196 15.31 -5.56 20.53
CA GLN A 196 16.13 -6.58 21.19
C GLN A 196 17.58 -6.13 21.45
N GLY A 197 18.10 -5.20 20.66
CA GLY A 197 19.50 -4.77 20.66
C GLY A 197 19.81 -3.52 21.49
N THR A 198 18.83 -2.97 22.21
CA THR A 198 19.07 -1.90 23.19
C THR A 198 19.26 -2.57 24.56
N PRO A 199 20.49 -2.94 25.00
CA PRO A 199 20.74 -3.24 26.40
C PRO A 199 20.23 -2.03 27.18
N SER A 200 19.38 -2.25 28.18
CA SER A 200 18.56 -1.16 28.66
C SER A 200 19.49 -0.04 29.15
N ALA A 201 19.21 1.21 28.80
CA ALA A 201 19.99 2.33 29.33
C ALA A 201 20.06 2.29 30.87
N LEU A 202 19.10 1.60 31.50
CA LEU A 202 19.06 1.24 32.92
C LEU A 202 20.05 0.13 33.30
N ASP A 203 20.39 -0.83 32.44
CA ASP A 203 21.44 -1.83 32.66
C ASP A 203 22.83 -1.20 32.50
N GLU A 204 23.01 -0.29 31.54
CA GLU A 204 24.23 0.53 31.45
C GLU A 204 24.36 1.47 32.66
N LEU A 205 23.27 2.13 33.08
CA LEU A 205 23.24 2.95 34.29
C LEU A 205 23.44 2.11 35.55
N LYS A 206 22.81 0.94 35.67
CA LYS A 206 23.02 0.01 36.81
C LYS A 206 24.42 -0.53 36.83
N ALA A 207 25.04 -0.83 35.68
CA ALA A 207 26.42 -1.24 35.61
C ALA A 207 27.37 -0.11 36.00
N LYS A 208 27.07 1.14 35.63
CA LYS A 208 27.84 2.34 36.04
C LYS A 208 27.62 2.75 37.49
N LEU A 209 26.44 2.45 38.06
CA LEU A 209 26.08 2.74 39.45
C LEU A 209 26.33 1.57 40.40
N ALA A 210 26.74 0.41 39.88
CA ALA A 210 27.13 -0.73 40.70
C ALA A 210 28.37 -0.35 41.52
N PRO A 211 28.31 -0.42 42.86
CA PRO A 211 29.45 -0.06 43.70
C PRO A 211 30.62 -1.00 43.42
N ALA A 212 31.81 -0.42 43.21
CA ALA A 212 33.03 -1.17 42.96
C ALA A 212 33.26 -2.21 44.08
N PRO A 213 33.66 -3.45 43.76
CA PRO A 213 33.84 -4.48 44.76
C PRO A 213 34.89 -4.01 45.77
N ARG A 214 34.48 -3.90 47.05
CA ARG A 214 35.41 -3.63 48.14
C ARG A 214 36.48 -4.72 48.11
N ARG A 215 37.71 -4.35 47.73
CA ARG A 215 38.88 -5.20 47.91
C ARG A 215 38.92 -5.57 49.40
N ALA A 216 38.61 -6.83 49.70
CA ALA A 216 38.83 -7.39 51.01
C ALA A 216 40.33 -7.25 51.31
N ALA A 217 40.66 -6.40 52.29
CA ALA A 217 42.00 -6.31 52.83
C ALA A 217 42.34 -7.68 53.40
N ARG A 218 43.30 -8.38 52.78
CA ARG A 218 43.94 -9.56 53.34
C ARG A 218 44.77 -9.10 54.53
N SER A 219 44.39 -9.56 55.72
CA SER A 219 45.25 -9.60 56.91
C SER A 219 46.27 -10.73 56.77
#